data_AF-A0A7W9N116-F1
#
_entry.id   AF-A0A7W9N116-F1
#
_cell.length_a   1.000
_cell.length_b   1.000
_cell.length_c   1.000
_cell.angle_alpha   90.00
_cell.angle_beta   90.00
_cell.angle_gamma   90.00
#
_symmetry.space_group_name_H-M   'P 1'
#
loop_
_entity.id
_entity.type
_entity.pdbx_description
1 polymer ?
#
loop_
_entity_poly.entity_id
_entity_poly.type
_entity_poly.pdbx_seq_one_letter_code
_entity_poly.pdbx_strand_id
1 'polypeptide(L)'
;MSESVDRLVAVVEALRDHCPWTAALTHGDLAEYLVEEAYEAVAEIEARDAAAWADVPARRADGAYSALAAELGDVLFQVVLHAAVSRPPGAPVSSAGFRVADAADALTAKMIRRNPLVLTPEGAPRSAEELARVTPEAVELAWEEVKAQERAAAGETASGEAAQAGAVGAAADQASERCAHDSPHVETSHGESRAQRGVREVAGETAGQAGGPASDPGFGGIPARLPALAAAAKVVDRAARQPADPLARHAPLSGDPDSGHRAGHAAPDDGDPGWGDEAALGAELFALVRRARAAGLDPERALRGTVARVRSGDWDALRPPTAG
;
A
#
# COMPACT_ATOMS: atom_id res chain seq x y z
N MET A 1 -10.20 -21.12 12.78
CA MET A 1 -8.93 -20.65 12.18
C MET A 1 -8.12 -21.89 11.77
N SER A 2 -7.06 -21.78 10.98
CA SER A 2 -6.27 -22.98 10.61
C SER A 2 -5.39 -23.43 11.77
N GLU A 3 -5.10 -24.72 11.86
CA GLU A 3 -4.24 -25.31 12.90
C GLU A 3 -2.85 -24.65 12.97
N SER A 4 -2.28 -24.28 11.81
CA SER A 4 -0.99 -23.59 11.74
C SER A 4 -1.02 -22.20 12.37
N VAL A 5 -2.10 -21.43 12.15
CA VAL A 5 -2.23 -20.08 12.72
C VAL A 5 -2.54 -20.17 14.22
N ASP A 6 -3.37 -21.12 14.64
CA ASP A 6 -3.63 -21.37 16.07
C ASP A 6 -2.33 -21.70 16.81
N ARG A 7 -1.46 -22.51 16.19
CA ARG A 7 -0.12 -22.80 16.74
C ARG A 7 0.77 -21.56 16.82
N LEU A 8 0.77 -20.71 15.80
CA LEU A 8 1.52 -19.45 15.83
C LEU A 8 1.03 -18.56 16.98
N VAL A 9 -0.28 -18.38 17.13
CA VAL A 9 -0.87 -17.62 18.24
C VAL A 9 -0.38 -18.16 19.59
N ALA A 10 -0.45 -19.47 19.81
CA ALA A 10 0.02 -20.09 21.05
C ALA A 10 1.52 -19.85 21.32
N VAL A 11 2.36 -19.91 20.28
CA VAL A 11 3.79 -19.60 20.39
C VAL A 11 4.01 -18.14 20.78
N VAL A 12 3.32 -17.20 20.14
CA VAL A 12 3.46 -15.76 20.45
C VAL A 12 2.93 -15.42 21.84
N GLU A 13 1.84 -16.04 22.27
CA GLU A 13 1.34 -15.89 23.64
C GLU A 13 2.35 -16.41 24.67
N ALA A 14 2.95 -17.59 24.43
CA ALA A 14 4.00 -18.11 25.29
C ALA A 14 5.23 -17.18 25.33
N LEU A 15 5.63 -16.59 24.19
CA LEU A 15 6.67 -15.58 24.16
C LEU A 15 6.27 -14.33 24.94
N ARG A 16 5.03 -13.85 24.80
CA ARG A 16 4.53 -12.68 25.54
C ARG A 16 4.56 -12.91 27.05
N ASP A 17 4.27 -14.12 27.50
CA ASP A 17 4.22 -14.46 28.93
C ASP A 17 5.59 -14.81 29.53
N HIS A 18 6.56 -15.27 28.72
CA HIS A 18 7.84 -15.79 29.22
C HIS A 18 9.10 -15.06 28.70
N CYS A 19 9.00 -14.24 27.66
CA CYS A 19 10.10 -13.44 27.12
C CYS A 19 9.98 -11.98 27.59
N PRO A 20 10.95 -11.46 28.38
CA PRO A 20 10.90 -10.08 28.87
C PRO A 20 10.83 -9.03 27.76
N TRP A 21 11.45 -9.30 26.61
CA TRP A 21 11.39 -8.41 25.45
C TRP A 21 9.98 -8.37 24.86
N THR A 22 9.41 -9.53 24.53
CA THR A 22 8.05 -9.60 23.98
C THR A 22 7.02 -9.07 24.98
N ALA A 23 7.23 -9.23 26.29
CA ALA A 23 6.38 -8.69 27.37
C ALA A 23 6.39 -7.16 27.49
N ALA A 24 7.41 -6.48 26.98
CA ALA A 24 7.53 -5.02 27.05
C ALA A 24 6.87 -4.29 25.86
N LEU A 25 6.61 -4.99 24.75
CA LEU A 25 6.08 -4.40 23.53
C LEU A 25 4.67 -3.81 23.71
N THR A 26 4.42 -2.71 23.01
CA THR A 26 3.13 -2.02 22.89
C THR A 26 2.70 -1.91 21.43
N HIS A 27 1.45 -1.48 21.17
CA HIS A 27 1.00 -1.24 19.79
C HIS A 27 1.83 -0.16 19.10
N GLY A 28 2.32 0.84 19.85
CA GLY A 28 3.15 1.91 19.31
C GLY A 28 4.51 1.40 18.83
N ASP A 29 5.15 0.53 19.61
CA ASP A 29 6.47 -0.03 19.28
C ASP A 29 6.42 -0.89 18.00
N LEU A 30 5.28 -1.51 17.71
CA LEU A 30 5.10 -2.41 16.57
C LEU A 30 4.75 -1.68 15.26
N ALA A 31 4.30 -0.43 15.34
CA ALA A 31 3.73 0.27 14.18
C ALA A 31 4.76 0.52 13.06
N GLU A 32 6.01 0.83 13.42
CA GLU A 32 7.11 1.00 12.46
C GLU A 32 7.44 -0.32 11.77
N TYR A 33 7.65 -1.39 12.55
CA TYR A 33 7.95 -2.72 12.03
C TYR A 33 6.84 -3.25 11.12
N LEU A 34 5.57 -3.05 11.45
CA LEU A 34 4.47 -3.44 10.56
C LEU A 34 4.58 -2.81 9.15
N VAL A 35 5.05 -1.57 9.07
CA VAL A 35 5.29 -0.92 7.79
C VAL A 35 6.51 -1.51 7.10
N GLU A 36 7.60 -1.74 7.83
CA GLU A 36 8.81 -2.37 7.30
C GLU A 36 8.51 -3.75 6.71
N GLU A 37 7.88 -4.67 7.46
CA GLU A 37 7.56 -6.03 6.98
C GLU A 37 6.65 -5.99 5.74
N ALA A 38 5.71 -5.03 5.69
CA ALA A 38 4.87 -4.85 4.52
C ALA A 38 5.68 -4.41 3.29
N TYR A 39 6.71 -3.57 3.47
CA TYR A 39 7.60 -3.18 2.38
C TYR A 39 8.60 -4.28 1.99
N GLU A 40 9.04 -5.13 2.91
CA GLU A 40 9.86 -6.31 2.60
C GLU A 40 9.07 -7.31 1.75
N ALA A 41 7.81 -7.58 2.12
CA ALA A 41 6.92 -8.39 1.29
C ALA A 41 6.68 -7.79 -0.10
N VAL A 42 6.52 -6.45 -0.19
CA VAL A 42 6.42 -5.76 -1.49
C VAL A 42 7.71 -5.90 -2.29
N ALA A 43 8.88 -5.79 -1.65
CA ALA A 43 10.17 -5.94 -2.31
C ALA A 43 10.33 -7.34 -2.91
N GLU A 44 9.94 -8.40 -2.20
CA GLU A 44 10.02 -9.77 -2.71
C GLU A 44 9.07 -10.00 -3.91
N ILE A 45 7.88 -9.39 -3.89
CA ILE A 45 6.94 -9.41 -5.03
C ILE A 45 7.54 -8.69 -6.24
N GLU A 46 8.12 -7.52 -6.03
CA GLU A 46 8.65 -6.63 -7.07
C GLU A 46 10.04 -7.04 -7.58
N ALA A 47 10.74 -7.94 -6.88
CA ALA A 47 12.03 -8.48 -7.31
C ALA A 47 11.96 -9.27 -8.63
N ARG A 48 10.74 -9.56 -9.12
CA ARG A 48 10.48 -10.37 -10.32
C ARG A 48 9.42 -9.72 -11.20
N ASP A 49 9.46 -10.03 -12.50
CA ASP A 49 8.42 -9.61 -13.42
C ASP A 49 7.06 -10.24 -13.06
N ALA A 50 5.97 -9.50 -13.28
CA ALA A 50 4.62 -9.97 -12.96
C ALA A 50 4.27 -11.28 -13.69
N ALA A 51 4.69 -11.45 -14.95
CA ALA A 51 4.45 -12.66 -15.73
C ALA A 51 5.26 -13.86 -15.19
N ALA A 52 6.38 -13.63 -14.51
CA ALA A 52 7.18 -14.71 -13.93
C ALA A 52 6.39 -15.51 -12.87
N TRP A 53 5.45 -14.87 -12.17
CA TRP A 53 4.60 -15.54 -11.17
C TRP A 53 3.64 -16.58 -11.77
N ALA A 54 3.35 -16.51 -13.08
CA ALA A 54 2.46 -17.45 -13.77
C ALA A 54 3.05 -18.88 -13.89
N ASP A 55 4.38 -19.01 -13.96
CA ASP A 55 5.05 -20.32 -13.97
C ASP A 55 5.24 -20.85 -12.54
N VAL A 56 4.13 -21.33 -11.95
CA VAL A 56 4.10 -21.82 -10.57
C VAL A 56 5.16 -22.90 -10.29
N PRO A 57 5.34 -23.94 -11.13
CA PRO A 57 6.39 -24.93 -10.92
C PRO A 57 7.79 -24.33 -10.87
N ALA A 58 8.14 -23.43 -11.79
CA ALA A 58 9.46 -22.79 -11.78
C ALA A 58 9.69 -21.93 -10.53
N ARG A 59 8.67 -21.17 -10.10
CA ARG A 59 8.73 -20.32 -8.89
C ARG A 59 8.82 -21.13 -7.58
N ARG A 60 8.31 -22.36 -7.58
CA ARG A 60 8.52 -23.27 -6.43
C ARG A 60 9.92 -23.85 -6.45
N ALA A 61 10.43 -24.21 -7.62
CA ALA A 61 11.74 -24.82 -7.77
C ALA A 61 12.89 -23.87 -7.39
N ASP A 62 12.75 -22.57 -7.66
CA ASP A 62 13.77 -21.58 -7.34
C ASP A 62 13.57 -20.89 -5.98
N GLY A 63 12.57 -21.32 -5.21
CA GLY A 63 12.31 -20.84 -3.85
C GLY A 63 11.57 -19.50 -3.74
N ALA A 64 11.13 -18.88 -4.85
CA ALA A 64 10.43 -17.60 -4.82
C ALA A 64 9.18 -17.61 -3.92
N TYR A 65 8.37 -18.67 -3.99
CA TYR A 65 7.20 -18.78 -3.10
C TYR A 65 7.56 -19.00 -1.63
N SER A 66 8.72 -19.60 -1.35
CA SER A 66 9.18 -19.78 0.03
C SER A 66 9.67 -18.47 0.63
N ALA A 67 10.40 -17.67 -0.15
CA ALA A 67 10.82 -16.32 0.23
C ALA A 67 9.59 -15.43 0.48
N LEU A 68 8.65 -15.39 -0.48
CA LEU A 68 7.41 -14.64 -0.31
C LEU A 68 6.59 -15.08 0.91
N ALA A 69 6.56 -16.39 1.20
CA ALA A 69 5.87 -16.91 2.39
C ALA A 69 6.56 -16.50 3.70
N ALA A 70 7.88 -16.28 3.71
CA ALA A 70 8.59 -15.76 4.87
C ALA A 70 8.14 -14.31 5.15
N GLU A 71 8.23 -13.43 4.14
CA GLU A 71 7.88 -12.02 4.28
C GLU A 71 6.39 -11.81 4.63
N LEU A 72 5.48 -12.54 3.95
CA LEU A 72 4.05 -12.52 4.31
C LEU A 72 3.79 -13.14 5.70
N GLY A 73 4.66 -14.06 6.12
CA GLY A 73 4.66 -14.64 7.46
C GLY A 73 5.00 -13.60 8.53
N ASP A 74 5.94 -12.70 8.25
CA ASP A 74 6.31 -11.61 9.17
C ASP A 74 5.22 -10.55 9.26
N VAL A 75 4.53 -10.23 8.15
CA VAL A 75 3.30 -9.41 8.18
C VAL A 75 2.20 -10.08 9.02
N LEU A 76 2.01 -11.40 8.87
CA LEU A 76 1.06 -12.15 9.71
C LEU A 76 1.48 -12.14 11.19
N PHE A 77 2.77 -12.27 11.47
CA PHE A 77 3.32 -12.22 12.82
C PHE A 77 3.02 -10.87 13.49
N GLN A 78 3.11 -9.75 12.78
CA GLN A 78 2.72 -8.43 13.31
C GLN A 78 1.24 -8.37 13.72
N VAL A 79 0.33 -8.98 12.94
CA VAL A 79 -1.10 -9.07 13.30
C VAL A 79 -1.29 -9.89 14.59
N VAL A 80 -0.58 -11.02 14.70
CA VAL A 80 -0.61 -11.88 15.90
C VAL A 80 -0.02 -11.15 17.12
N LEU A 81 1.07 -10.40 16.95
CA LEU A 81 1.68 -9.61 18.02
C LEU A 81 0.74 -8.52 18.53
N HIS A 82 0.03 -7.82 17.65
CA HIS A 82 -0.98 -6.84 18.09
C HIS A 82 -2.12 -7.49 18.87
N ALA A 83 -2.54 -8.72 18.52
CA ALA A 83 -3.48 -9.49 19.33
C ALA A 83 -2.90 -9.82 20.71
N ALA A 84 -1.67 -10.31 20.78
CA ALA A 84 -1.01 -10.63 22.05
C ALA A 84 -0.78 -9.40 22.94
N VAL A 85 -0.41 -8.25 22.36
CA VAL A 85 -0.17 -6.98 23.08
C VAL A 85 -1.47 -6.39 23.65
N SER A 86 -2.63 -6.71 23.08
CA SER A 86 -3.93 -6.31 23.62
C SER A 86 -4.25 -6.95 24.98
N ARG A 87 -3.40 -7.88 25.44
CA ARG A 87 -3.49 -8.58 26.72
C ARG A 87 -2.25 -8.27 27.58
N PRO A 88 -2.42 -7.95 28.87
CA PRO A 88 -1.30 -7.88 29.81
C PRO A 88 -0.58 -9.24 29.96
N PRO A 89 0.76 -9.29 30.06
CA PRO A 89 1.50 -10.54 30.30
C PRO A 89 0.99 -11.28 31.55
N GLY A 90 0.80 -12.61 31.43
CA GLY A 90 0.29 -13.48 32.48
C GLY A 90 -1.23 -13.39 32.73
N ALA A 91 -1.95 -12.48 32.09
CA ALA A 91 -3.41 -12.43 32.18
C ALA A 91 -4.07 -13.56 31.37
N PRO A 92 -5.28 -14.02 31.72
CA PRO A 92 -5.99 -15.05 30.94
C PRO A 92 -6.21 -14.62 29.48
N VAL A 93 -6.07 -15.55 28.52
CA VAL A 93 -6.27 -15.29 27.08
C VAL A 93 -7.64 -14.66 26.77
N SER A 94 -8.68 -15.02 27.54
CA SER A 94 -10.02 -14.43 27.42
C SER A 94 -10.11 -12.93 27.74
N SER A 95 -9.07 -12.34 28.31
CA SER A 95 -8.99 -10.90 28.61
C SER A 95 -8.36 -10.06 27.50
N ALA A 96 -7.92 -10.68 26.40
CA ALA A 96 -7.37 -9.95 25.25
C ALA A 96 -8.43 -8.98 24.67
N GLY A 97 -8.04 -7.72 24.49
CA GLY A 97 -8.92 -6.71 23.87
C GLY A 97 -9.13 -6.93 22.36
N PHE A 98 -8.26 -7.70 21.72
CA PHE A 98 -8.30 -8.01 20.30
C PHE A 98 -7.70 -9.40 20.04
N ARG A 99 -8.36 -10.20 19.21
CA ARG A 99 -7.88 -11.51 18.74
C ARG A 99 -7.73 -11.49 17.22
N VAL A 100 -6.84 -12.33 16.71
CA VAL A 100 -6.69 -12.56 15.26
C VAL A 100 -8.02 -12.95 14.61
N ALA A 101 -8.84 -13.74 15.30
CA ALA A 101 -10.19 -14.10 14.86
C ALA A 101 -11.10 -12.89 14.68
N ASP A 102 -11.01 -11.86 15.52
CA ASP A 102 -11.85 -10.66 15.41
C ASP A 102 -11.56 -9.91 14.09
N ALA A 103 -10.29 -9.79 13.70
CA ALA A 103 -9.91 -9.22 12.41
C ALA A 103 -10.37 -10.09 11.22
N ALA A 104 -10.21 -11.41 11.32
CA ALA A 104 -10.66 -12.34 10.29
C ALA A 104 -12.18 -12.28 10.10
N ASP A 105 -12.95 -12.26 11.18
CA ASP A 105 -14.42 -12.21 11.16
C ASP A 105 -14.91 -10.87 10.59
N ALA A 106 -14.31 -9.75 11.03
CA ALA A 106 -14.63 -8.42 10.50
C ALA A 106 -14.32 -8.31 9.00
N LEU A 107 -13.15 -8.80 8.56
CA LEU A 107 -12.78 -8.82 7.14
C LEU A 107 -13.70 -9.74 6.34
N THR A 108 -14.01 -10.93 6.85
CA THR A 108 -14.90 -11.91 6.19
C THR A 108 -16.28 -11.32 5.98
N ALA A 109 -16.88 -10.75 7.03
CA ALA A 109 -18.18 -10.09 6.92
C ALA A 109 -18.16 -8.94 5.91
N LYS A 110 -17.07 -8.15 5.87
CA LYS A 110 -16.88 -7.09 4.88
C LYS A 110 -16.78 -7.64 3.45
N MET A 111 -16.01 -8.71 3.24
CA MET A 111 -15.86 -9.33 1.92
C MET A 111 -17.19 -9.91 1.42
N ILE A 112 -17.98 -10.55 2.28
CA ILE A 112 -19.30 -11.07 1.92
C ILE A 112 -20.22 -9.92 1.50
N ARG A 113 -20.32 -8.86 2.31
CA ARG A 113 -21.20 -7.72 2.01
C ARG A 113 -20.82 -6.96 0.74
N ARG A 114 -19.52 -6.77 0.47
CA ARG A 114 -19.04 -5.96 -0.67
C ARG A 114 -18.89 -6.72 -1.99
N ASN A 115 -19.11 -8.04 -2.01
CA ASN A 115 -19.07 -8.85 -3.24
C ASN A 115 -20.42 -9.53 -3.56
N PRO A 116 -21.54 -8.78 -3.64
CA PRO A 116 -22.86 -9.38 -3.80
C PRO A 116 -23.06 -10.10 -5.14
N LEU A 117 -22.26 -9.77 -6.16
CA LEU A 117 -22.26 -10.44 -7.47
C LEU A 117 -21.58 -11.82 -7.44
N VAL A 118 -20.69 -12.06 -6.47
CA VAL A 118 -19.91 -13.31 -6.37
C VAL A 118 -20.42 -14.19 -5.24
N LEU A 119 -20.88 -13.59 -4.14
CA LEU A 119 -21.27 -14.27 -2.91
C LEU A 119 -22.76 -14.06 -2.57
N THR A 120 -23.37 -15.04 -1.93
CA THR A 120 -24.66 -14.89 -1.25
C THR A 120 -24.46 -14.17 0.10
N PRO A 121 -25.54 -13.64 0.73
CA PRO A 121 -25.44 -13.03 2.06
C PRO A 121 -24.87 -13.97 3.15
N GLU A 122 -24.97 -15.29 2.95
CA GLU A 122 -24.41 -16.33 3.84
C GLU A 122 -22.94 -16.64 3.53
N GLY A 123 -22.35 -16.03 2.49
CA GLY A 123 -20.96 -16.22 2.09
C GLY A 123 -20.70 -17.42 1.18
N ALA A 124 -21.74 -18.06 0.64
CA ALA A 124 -21.59 -19.11 -0.36
C ALA A 124 -21.35 -18.50 -1.76
N PRO A 125 -20.62 -19.15 -2.67
CA PRO A 125 -20.56 -18.73 -4.06
C PRO A 125 -21.95 -18.72 -4.70
N ARG A 126 -22.21 -17.73 -5.56
CA ARG A 126 -23.37 -17.71 -6.45
C ARG A 126 -23.33 -18.90 -7.43
N SER A 127 -24.44 -19.18 -8.09
CA SER A 127 -24.51 -20.28 -9.06
C SER A 127 -23.53 -20.07 -10.23
N ALA A 128 -23.08 -21.16 -10.86
CA ALA A 128 -22.19 -21.08 -12.01
C ALA A 128 -22.77 -20.24 -13.17
N GLU A 129 -24.09 -20.25 -13.34
CA GLU A 129 -24.78 -19.44 -14.36
C GLU A 129 -24.72 -17.94 -14.04
N GLU A 130 -24.91 -17.55 -12.77
CA GLU A 130 -24.76 -16.16 -12.34
C GLU A 130 -23.31 -15.70 -12.49
N LEU A 131 -22.34 -16.52 -12.04
CA LEU A 131 -20.91 -16.20 -12.10
C LEU A 131 -20.38 -16.07 -13.53
N ALA A 132 -20.93 -16.84 -14.48
CA ALA A 132 -20.54 -16.75 -15.89
C ALA A 132 -20.83 -15.38 -16.54
N ARG A 133 -21.67 -14.55 -15.90
CA ARG A 133 -22.04 -13.20 -16.38
C ARG A 133 -21.30 -12.09 -15.64
N VAL A 134 -20.49 -12.43 -14.64
CA VAL A 134 -19.78 -11.45 -13.81
C VAL A 134 -18.51 -11.01 -14.54
N THR A 135 -18.32 -9.69 -14.65
CA THR A 135 -17.10 -9.09 -15.21
C THR A 135 -16.34 -8.32 -14.11
N PRO A 136 -15.02 -8.11 -14.24
CA PRO A 136 -14.24 -7.31 -13.30
C PRO A 136 -14.83 -5.91 -13.08
N GLU A 137 -15.25 -5.24 -14.15
CA GLU A 137 -15.80 -3.88 -14.10
C GLU A 137 -17.13 -3.84 -13.33
N ALA A 138 -17.97 -4.87 -13.50
CA ALA A 138 -19.21 -5.00 -12.75
C ALA A 138 -18.96 -5.22 -11.25
N VAL A 139 -17.93 -6.02 -10.90
CA VAL A 139 -17.51 -6.24 -9.51
C VAL A 139 -17.00 -4.94 -8.89
N GLU A 140 -16.17 -4.18 -9.60
CA GLU A 140 -15.64 -2.90 -9.13
C GLU A 140 -16.75 -1.87 -8.90
N LEU A 141 -17.70 -1.76 -9.83
CA LEU A 141 -18.84 -0.86 -9.69
C LEU A 141 -19.70 -1.22 -8.48
N ALA A 142 -20.06 -2.50 -8.34
CA ALA A 142 -20.85 -2.98 -7.20
C ALA A 142 -20.13 -2.74 -5.87
N TRP A 143 -18.81 -2.95 -5.82
CA TRP A 143 -17.99 -2.70 -4.64
C TRP A 143 -18.02 -1.23 -4.22
N GLU A 144 -17.81 -0.30 -5.17
CA GLU A 144 -17.82 1.14 -4.86
C GLU A 144 -19.22 1.63 -4.47
N GLU A 145 -20.29 1.05 -5.04
CA GLU A 145 -21.67 1.34 -4.65
C GLU A 145 -21.94 0.92 -3.20
N VAL A 146 -21.65 -0.33 -2.82
CA VAL A 146 -21.82 -0.80 -1.43
C VAL A 146 -21.00 0.05 -0.46
N LYS A 147 -19.76 0.38 -0.83
CA LYS A 147 -18.89 1.23 -0.01
C LYS A 147 -19.44 2.66 0.12
N ALA A 148 -20.11 3.20 -0.90
CA ALA A 148 -20.78 4.50 -0.82
C ALA A 148 -22.00 4.45 0.12
N GLN A 149 -22.78 3.37 0.05
CA GLN A 149 -23.91 3.12 0.95
C GLN A 149 -23.45 3.00 2.42
N GLU A 150 -22.36 2.26 2.68
CA GLU A 150 -21.79 2.13 4.03
C GLU A 150 -21.33 3.49 4.59
N ARG A 151 -20.70 4.35 3.78
CA ARG A 151 -20.32 5.71 4.19
C ARG A 151 -21.54 6.57 4.52
N ALA A 152 -22.60 6.50 3.69
CA ALA A 152 -23.83 7.23 3.94
C ALA A 152 -24.53 6.77 5.24
N ALA A 153 -24.45 5.47 5.55
CA ALA A 153 -25.04 4.90 6.77
C ALA A 153 -24.24 5.22 8.05
N ALA A 154 -22.91 5.33 7.96
CA ALA A 154 -22.04 5.58 9.12
C ALA A 154 -21.99 7.05 9.58
N GLY A 155 -22.47 7.99 8.75
CA GLY A 155 -22.19 9.42 8.92
C GLY A 155 -20.71 9.75 8.63
N GLU A 156 -20.42 10.98 8.20
CA GLU A 156 -19.09 11.42 7.72
C GLU A 156 -17.92 11.29 8.72
N THR A 157 -18.15 10.82 9.95
CA THR A 157 -17.16 10.76 11.03
C THR A 157 -16.27 9.51 11.07
N ALA A 158 -16.50 8.48 10.25
CA ALA A 158 -15.66 7.26 10.26
C ALA A 158 -14.47 7.35 9.29
N SER A 159 -13.45 8.16 9.61
CA SER A 159 -12.27 8.39 8.75
C SER A 159 -11.23 7.23 8.71
N GLY A 160 -11.51 6.07 9.33
CA GLY A 160 -10.52 4.99 9.48
C GLY A 160 -10.55 3.86 8.45
N GLU A 161 -11.66 3.62 7.75
CA GLU A 161 -11.86 2.34 7.02
C GLU A 161 -11.51 2.37 5.51
N ALA A 162 -10.96 3.46 5.00
CA ALA A 162 -10.96 3.76 3.56
C ALA A 162 -9.60 3.56 2.82
N ALA A 163 -8.73 2.65 3.27
CA ALA A 163 -7.41 2.47 2.67
C ALA A 163 -7.30 1.36 1.60
N GLN A 164 -8.17 0.34 1.62
CA GLN A 164 -7.98 -0.91 0.88
C GLN A 164 -8.91 -1.00 -0.33
N ALA A 165 -8.60 -0.25 -1.39
CA ALA A 165 -9.34 -0.32 -2.66
C ALA A 165 -8.46 -0.25 -3.92
N GLY A 166 -7.12 -0.14 -3.79
CA GLY A 166 -6.24 0.00 -4.96
C GLY A 166 -5.61 -1.30 -5.47
N ALA A 167 -5.48 -2.34 -4.63
CA ALA A 167 -4.61 -3.47 -4.95
C ALA A 167 -5.28 -4.58 -5.80
N VAL A 168 -6.61 -4.71 -5.75
CA VAL A 168 -7.30 -5.87 -6.36
C VAL A 168 -7.71 -5.61 -7.82
N GLY A 169 -8.13 -4.39 -8.16
CA GLY A 169 -8.52 -4.01 -9.53
C GLY A 169 -7.32 -3.80 -10.47
N ALA A 170 -6.28 -3.13 -10.00
CA ALA A 170 -5.09 -2.84 -10.83
C ALA A 170 -4.29 -4.09 -11.25
N ALA A 171 -4.45 -5.22 -10.55
CA ALA A 171 -3.78 -6.47 -10.90
C ALA A 171 -4.42 -7.17 -12.12
N ALA A 172 -5.71 -6.93 -12.39
CA ALA A 172 -6.42 -7.53 -13.52
C ALA A 172 -6.03 -6.88 -14.86
N ASP A 173 -5.91 -5.55 -14.90
CA ASP A 173 -5.54 -4.80 -16.12
C ASP A 173 -4.07 -4.99 -16.53
N GLN A 174 -3.16 -5.09 -15.56
CA GLN A 174 -1.71 -5.16 -15.84
C GLN A 174 -1.25 -6.52 -16.40
N ALA A 175 -2.05 -7.58 -16.23
CA ALA A 175 -1.70 -8.94 -16.66
C ALA A 175 -1.87 -9.17 -18.17
N SER A 176 -2.63 -8.32 -18.87
CA SER A 176 -2.97 -8.56 -20.27
C SER A 176 -1.95 -8.03 -21.30
N GLU A 177 -0.98 -7.19 -20.89
CA GLU A 177 -0.18 -6.40 -21.84
C GLU A 177 1.33 -6.74 -21.91
N ARG A 178 1.88 -7.57 -21.02
CA ARG A 178 3.35 -7.73 -20.87
C ARG A 178 3.86 -9.15 -21.10
N CYS A 179 3.65 -9.68 -22.30
CA CYS A 179 4.33 -10.90 -22.75
C CYS A 179 5.25 -10.59 -23.94
N ALA A 180 6.42 -10.00 -23.71
CA ALA A 180 7.57 -10.07 -24.63
C ALA A 180 8.85 -9.41 -24.05
N HIS A 181 9.86 -10.23 -23.70
CA HIS A 181 11.32 -10.08 -23.88
C HIS A 181 12.16 -10.62 -22.69
N ASP A 182 13.38 -11.07 -23.02
CA ASP A 182 14.08 -12.21 -22.44
C ASP A 182 15.42 -11.83 -21.76
N SER A 183 15.72 -12.51 -20.63
CA SER A 183 17.03 -12.82 -19.98
C SER A 183 17.91 -11.69 -19.37
N PRO A 184 18.94 -11.98 -18.51
CA PRO A 184 19.16 -13.08 -17.55
C PRO A 184 19.73 -12.69 -16.14
N HIS A 185 19.63 -13.65 -15.20
CA HIS A 185 20.39 -14.00 -13.96
C HIS A 185 21.13 -12.95 -13.07
N VAL A 186 20.80 -12.97 -11.76
CA VAL A 186 21.62 -12.44 -10.64
C VAL A 186 21.64 -13.42 -9.45
N GLU A 187 22.79 -13.52 -8.80
CA GLU A 187 23.13 -14.36 -7.64
C GLU A 187 22.46 -13.90 -6.33
N THR A 188 22.09 -14.87 -5.49
CA THR A 188 21.45 -14.65 -4.19
C THR A 188 22.48 -14.49 -3.06
N SER A 189 22.29 -13.48 -2.21
CA SER A 189 22.99 -13.38 -0.92
C SER A 189 21.98 -13.48 0.23
N HIS A 190 22.37 -14.26 1.22
CA HIS A 190 21.53 -14.74 2.31
C HIS A 190 21.24 -13.65 3.35
N GLY A 191 20.00 -13.61 3.83
CA GLY A 191 19.54 -12.73 4.90
C GLY A 191 20.05 -13.16 6.28
N GLU A 192 20.51 -12.18 7.06
CA GLU A 192 20.62 -12.27 8.51
C GLU A 192 19.60 -11.32 9.12
N SER A 193 18.64 -11.89 9.87
CA SER A 193 17.63 -11.20 10.66
C SER A 193 18.28 -10.16 11.56
N ARG A 194 17.90 -8.88 11.39
CA ARG A 194 18.52 -7.76 12.09
C ARG A 194 17.52 -6.95 12.90
N ALA A 195 16.89 -7.60 13.89
CA ALA A 195 16.22 -6.93 14.99
C ALA A 195 17.25 -6.35 15.99
N GLN A 196 17.97 -5.30 15.60
CA GLN A 196 18.87 -4.55 16.50
C GLN A 196 18.95 -3.07 16.07
N ARG A 197 18.19 -2.19 16.74
CA ARG A 197 18.63 -0.83 17.06
C ARG A 197 17.69 -0.16 18.07
N GLY A 198 18.30 0.53 19.03
CA GLY A 198 17.65 1.11 20.20
C GLY A 198 16.86 2.39 19.92
N VAL A 199 15.80 2.55 20.69
CA VAL A 199 14.84 3.67 20.68
C VAL A 199 15.54 4.97 21.10
N ARG A 200 15.40 6.03 20.30
CA ARG A 200 15.69 7.41 20.71
C ARG A 200 14.46 8.27 20.48
N GLU A 201 13.99 8.87 21.56
CA GLU A 201 12.86 9.79 21.64
C GLU A 201 13.13 11.08 20.84
N VAL A 202 12.17 11.52 20.02
CA VAL A 202 12.18 12.84 19.38
C VAL A 202 10.89 13.56 19.76
N ALA A 203 11.07 14.73 20.37
CA ALA A 203 10.03 15.61 20.88
C ALA A 203 9.18 16.22 19.75
N GLY A 204 7.89 16.38 20.02
CA GLY A 204 6.92 16.94 19.08
C GLY A 204 6.94 18.46 19.01
N GLU A 205 6.69 18.98 17.81
CA GLU A 205 6.43 20.40 17.56
C GLU A 205 4.96 20.64 17.22
N THR A 206 4.48 21.77 17.72
CA THR A 206 3.10 22.21 17.84
C THR A 206 2.52 22.70 16.50
N ALA A 207 1.37 22.17 16.10
CA ALA A 207 0.57 22.71 15.00
C ALA A 207 -0.26 23.92 15.47
N GLY A 208 -0.01 25.08 14.85
CA GLY A 208 -0.78 26.31 15.03
C GLY A 208 -2.19 26.20 14.45
N GLN A 209 -3.11 26.89 15.11
CA GLN A 209 -4.55 26.85 14.85
C GLN A 209 -4.96 27.96 13.88
N ALA A 210 -5.68 27.62 12.80
CA ALA A 210 -6.42 28.59 11.99
C ALA A 210 -7.58 27.94 11.21
N GLY A 211 -8.76 28.57 11.25
CA GLY A 211 -9.85 28.42 10.27
C GLY A 211 -11.09 27.66 10.77
N GLY A 212 -12.26 28.31 10.77
CA GLY A 212 -13.57 27.67 11.01
C GLY A 212 -13.93 26.61 9.96
N PRO A 213 -15.02 25.84 10.14
CA PRO A 213 -15.24 24.60 9.39
C PRO A 213 -15.49 24.89 7.92
N ALA A 214 -14.44 24.73 7.11
CA ALA A 214 -14.60 24.46 5.69
C ALA A 214 -15.39 23.15 5.56
N SER A 215 -16.44 23.15 4.74
CA SER A 215 -17.15 21.94 4.33
C SER A 215 -16.13 20.89 3.88
N ASP A 216 -16.24 19.64 4.35
CA ASP A 216 -15.32 18.56 3.98
C ASP A 216 -15.20 18.49 2.45
N PRO A 217 -14.00 18.71 1.88
CA PRO A 217 -13.79 18.69 0.44
C PRO A 217 -13.95 17.29 -0.20
N GLY A 218 -14.44 16.30 0.55
CA GLY A 218 -14.65 14.92 0.09
C GLY A 218 -13.36 14.09 0.08
N PHE A 219 -12.34 14.54 0.81
CA PHE A 219 -11.05 13.84 0.95
C PHE A 219 -10.90 13.16 2.32
N GLY A 220 -11.93 13.23 3.19
CA GLY A 220 -12.00 12.47 4.42
C GLY A 220 -11.63 10.99 4.24
N GLY A 221 -10.84 10.44 5.16
CA GLY A 221 -10.43 9.02 5.15
C GLY A 221 -9.27 8.65 4.22
N ILE A 222 -8.48 9.61 3.72
CA ILE A 222 -7.12 9.29 3.26
C ILE A 222 -6.26 9.13 4.52
N PRO A 223 -5.58 7.99 4.74
CA PRO A 223 -4.75 7.83 5.93
C PRO A 223 -3.63 8.87 5.97
N ALA A 224 -3.52 9.58 7.09
CA ALA A 224 -2.55 10.66 7.27
C ALA A 224 -1.08 10.21 7.22
N ARG A 225 -0.81 8.91 7.42
CA ARG A 225 0.55 8.32 7.45
C ARG A 225 0.94 7.62 6.15
N LEU A 226 0.21 7.82 5.07
CA LEU A 226 0.67 7.33 3.77
C LEU A 226 1.92 8.10 3.32
N PRO A 227 2.85 7.44 2.61
CA PRO A 227 3.87 8.14 1.84
C PRO A 227 3.27 9.22 0.96
N ALA A 228 3.99 10.33 0.78
CA ALA A 228 3.45 11.53 0.16
C ALA A 228 2.93 11.31 -1.27
N LEU A 229 3.61 10.52 -2.10
CA LEU A 229 3.17 10.26 -3.47
C LEU A 229 1.94 9.35 -3.50
N ALA A 230 1.90 8.32 -2.65
CA ALA A 230 0.72 7.47 -2.48
C ALA A 230 -0.50 8.25 -1.94
N ALA A 231 -0.28 9.17 -1.00
CA ALA A 231 -1.33 10.06 -0.49
C ALA A 231 -1.87 10.98 -1.60
N ALA A 232 -0.98 11.62 -2.36
CA ALA A 232 -1.33 12.46 -3.50
C ALA A 232 -2.09 11.67 -4.57
N ALA A 233 -1.65 10.45 -4.90
CA ALA A 233 -2.34 9.57 -5.83
C ALA A 233 -3.79 9.29 -5.39
N LYS A 234 -4.02 9.04 -4.09
CA LYS A 234 -5.38 8.85 -3.56
C LYS A 234 -6.22 10.12 -3.64
N VAL A 235 -5.64 11.30 -3.45
CA VAL A 235 -6.36 12.58 -3.65
C VAL A 235 -6.82 12.68 -5.10
N VAL A 236 -5.92 12.41 -6.06
CA VAL A 236 -6.22 12.45 -7.50
C VAL A 236 -7.33 11.46 -7.86
N ASP A 237 -7.20 10.20 -7.44
CA ASP A 237 -8.19 9.16 -7.73
C ASP A 237 -9.57 9.48 -7.14
N ARG A 238 -9.62 10.13 -5.96
CA ARG A 238 -10.89 10.53 -5.34
C ARG A 238 -11.50 11.74 -6.01
N ALA A 239 -10.69 12.74 -6.38
CA ALA A 239 -11.15 13.90 -7.10
C ALA A 239 -11.82 13.50 -8.43
N ALA A 240 -11.21 12.57 -9.18
CA ALA A 240 -11.74 12.05 -10.43
C ALA A 240 -13.08 11.30 -10.30
N ARG A 241 -13.44 10.82 -9.10
CA ARG A 241 -14.71 10.12 -8.82
C ARG A 241 -15.83 11.06 -8.37
N GLN A 242 -15.53 12.34 -8.11
CA GLN A 242 -16.55 13.31 -7.71
C GLN A 242 -17.41 13.71 -8.93
N PRO A 243 -18.70 14.05 -8.73
CA PRO A 243 -19.57 14.49 -9.83
C PRO A 243 -19.02 15.69 -10.64
N ALA A 244 -18.23 16.55 -10.00
CA ALA A 244 -17.43 17.57 -10.64
C ALA A 244 -16.00 17.46 -10.09
N ASP A 245 -15.03 17.09 -10.94
CA ASP A 245 -13.64 16.95 -10.53
C ASP A 245 -13.08 18.29 -10.05
N PRO A 246 -12.77 18.45 -8.75
CA PRO A 246 -12.26 19.70 -8.20
C PRO A 246 -10.85 20.03 -8.71
N LEU A 247 -10.10 19.07 -9.24
CA LEU A 247 -8.76 19.26 -9.80
C LEU A 247 -8.79 19.69 -11.27
N ALA A 248 -9.88 19.45 -12.00
CA ALA A 248 -10.01 19.80 -13.41
C ALA A 248 -9.95 21.32 -13.67
N ARG A 249 -10.40 22.13 -12.70
CA ARG A 249 -10.37 23.61 -12.76
C ARG A 249 -9.00 24.22 -12.42
N HIS A 250 -8.10 23.45 -11.82
CA HIS A 250 -6.76 23.91 -11.49
C HIS A 250 -5.83 23.65 -12.68
N ALA A 251 -5.05 24.68 -13.02
CA ALA A 251 -4.20 24.83 -14.21
C ALA A 251 -3.37 23.57 -14.56
N PRO A 252 -2.94 23.43 -15.84
CA PRO A 252 -2.54 22.15 -16.41
C PRO A 252 -1.27 21.59 -15.78
N LEU A 253 -1.04 20.31 -16.08
CA LEU A 253 0.16 19.54 -15.81
C LEU A 253 1.37 20.27 -16.44
N SER A 254 2.02 21.18 -15.72
CA SER A 254 3.17 21.92 -16.26
C SER A 254 4.21 20.95 -16.81
N GLY A 255 4.53 21.13 -18.10
CA GLY A 255 5.48 20.35 -18.86
C GLY A 255 5.03 20.16 -20.31
N ASP A 256 4.98 21.25 -21.07
CA ASP A 256 5.18 21.18 -22.52
C ASP A 256 6.54 20.51 -22.76
N PRO A 257 6.64 19.37 -23.47
CA PRO A 257 7.91 18.70 -23.72
C PRO A 257 8.91 19.58 -24.50
N ASP A 258 8.47 20.68 -25.12
CA ASP A 258 9.34 21.65 -25.80
C ASP A 258 9.92 22.72 -24.86
N SER A 259 9.57 22.72 -23.56
CA SER A 259 10.17 23.63 -22.56
C SER A 259 11.53 23.16 -22.04
N GLY A 260 12.41 22.77 -22.95
CA GLY A 260 13.85 23.10 -22.91
C GLY A 260 14.70 22.78 -21.68
N HIS A 261 14.26 21.99 -20.69
CA HIS A 261 15.12 21.57 -19.58
C HIS A 261 16.00 20.41 -20.04
N ARG A 262 17.01 20.74 -20.86
CA ARG A 262 18.11 19.83 -21.17
C ARG A 262 18.82 19.49 -19.86
N ALA A 263 18.62 18.26 -19.38
CA ALA A 263 19.50 17.64 -18.40
C ALA A 263 20.89 17.45 -19.03
N GLY A 264 21.74 18.47 -18.90
CA GLY A 264 23.15 18.44 -19.26
C GLY A 264 23.86 19.44 -18.39
N HIS A 265 24.85 18.98 -17.62
CA HIS A 265 25.70 19.82 -16.78
C HIS A 265 26.25 21.01 -17.57
N ALA A 266 25.65 22.18 -17.37
CA ALA A 266 26.25 23.48 -17.61
C ALA A 266 26.16 24.25 -16.28
N ALA A 267 27.23 24.97 -15.95
CA ALA A 267 27.33 25.84 -14.79
C ALA A 267 26.08 26.75 -14.67
N PRO A 268 25.73 27.22 -13.45
CA PRO A 268 24.53 28.02 -13.26
C PRO A 268 24.64 29.28 -14.13
N ASP A 269 23.79 29.36 -15.14
CA ASP A 269 23.53 30.58 -15.90
C ASP A 269 22.34 31.26 -15.21
N ASP A 270 22.51 32.53 -14.89
CA ASP A 270 21.61 33.34 -14.07
C ASP A 270 20.28 33.58 -14.81
N GLY A 271 19.35 32.63 -14.74
CA GLY A 271 18.07 32.78 -15.42
C GLY A 271 17.04 31.65 -15.29
N ASP A 272 17.35 30.53 -14.63
CA ASP A 272 16.33 29.56 -14.25
C ASP A 272 15.78 29.97 -12.88
N PRO A 273 14.59 30.58 -12.78
CA PRO A 273 13.96 30.75 -11.50
C PRO A 273 13.51 29.35 -11.10
N GLY A 274 14.39 28.59 -10.45
CA GLY A 274 14.01 27.34 -9.80
C GLY A 274 12.80 27.56 -8.89
N TRP A 275 12.28 26.52 -8.26
CA TRP A 275 11.00 26.55 -7.56
C TRP A 275 10.77 27.73 -6.59
N GLY A 276 11.84 28.34 -6.07
CA GLY A 276 11.78 29.54 -5.24
C GLY A 276 11.43 29.21 -3.79
N ASP A 277 10.40 28.39 -3.57
CA ASP A 277 10.01 27.86 -2.27
C ASP A 277 9.51 26.40 -2.31
N GLU A 278 9.30 25.80 -1.13
CA GLU A 278 8.80 24.43 -0.98
C GLU A 278 7.36 24.25 -1.48
N ALA A 279 6.56 25.31 -1.47
CA ALA A 279 5.17 25.26 -1.91
C ALA A 279 5.08 25.08 -3.43
N ALA A 280 5.92 25.79 -4.19
CA ALA A 280 6.05 25.63 -5.63
C ALA A 280 6.55 24.22 -6.00
N LEU A 281 7.59 23.72 -5.31
CA LEU A 281 8.06 22.34 -5.50
C LEU A 281 6.95 21.31 -5.21
N GLY A 282 6.20 21.50 -4.12
CA GLY A 282 5.07 20.63 -3.77
C GLY A 282 3.97 20.61 -4.84
N ALA A 283 3.66 21.77 -5.42
CA ALA A 283 2.69 21.88 -6.51
C ALA A 283 3.15 21.12 -7.78
N GLU A 284 4.45 21.20 -8.12
CA GLU A 284 5.02 20.47 -9.25
C GLU A 284 5.05 18.96 -9.03
N LEU A 285 5.45 18.50 -7.83
CA LEU A 285 5.39 17.09 -7.46
C LEU A 285 3.95 16.54 -7.55
N PHE A 286 2.97 17.31 -7.08
CA PHE A 286 1.57 16.94 -7.20
C PHE A 286 1.10 16.90 -8.66
N ALA A 287 1.54 17.83 -9.51
CA ALA A 287 1.27 17.81 -10.94
C ALA A 287 1.90 16.59 -11.64
N LEU A 288 3.11 16.17 -11.24
CA LEU A 288 3.73 14.94 -11.72
C LEU A 288 2.92 13.70 -11.32
N VAL A 289 2.43 13.64 -10.08
CA VAL A 289 1.53 12.57 -9.63
C VAL A 289 0.27 12.52 -10.48
N ARG A 290 -0.36 13.67 -10.76
CA ARG A 290 -1.54 13.73 -11.67
C ARG A 290 -1.22 13.17 -13.06
N ARG A 291 -0.05 13.49 -13.63
CA ARG A 291 0.39 12.95 -14.93
C ARG A 291 0.57 11.45 -14.88
N ALA A 292 1.26 10.95 -13.85
CA ALA A 292 1.48 9.53 -13.67
C ALA A 292 0.15 8.78 -13.59
N ARG A 293 -0.80 9.25 -12.77
CA ARG A 293 -2.12 8.63 -12.64
C ARG A 293 -2.93 8.68 -13.94
N ALA A 294 -2.90 9.80 -14.67
CA ALA A 294 -3.54 9.91 -15.98
C ALA A 294 -2.95 8.94 -17.02
N ALA A 295 -1.67 8.58 -16.88
CA ALA A 295 -1.00 7.57 -17.69
C ALA A 295 -1.15 6.13 -17.15
N GLY A 296 -1.98 5.91 -16.11
CA GLY A 296 -2.17 4.59 -15.49
C GLY A 296 -0.99 4.10 -14.64
N LEU A 297 -0.04 4.99 -14.32
CA LEU A 297 1.17 4.65 -13.55
C LEU A 297 0.95 4.85 -12.05
N ASP A 298 1.67 4.08 -11.24
CA ASP A 298 1.80 4.27 -9.79
C ASP A 298 3.07 5.09 -9.51
N PRO A 299 2.96 6.35 -9.05
CA PRO A 299 4.11 7.23 -8.83
C PRO A 299 5.00 6.78 -7.67
N GLU A 300 4.44 6.18 -6.63
CA GLU A 300 5.19 5.69 -5.46
C GLU A 300 6.05 4.49 -5.88
N ARG A 301 5.45 3.53 -6.58
CA ARG A 301 6.15 2.36 -7.12
C ARG A 301 7.23 2.77 -8.13
N ALA A 302 6.91 3.70 -9.03
CA ALA A 302 7.86 4.19 -10.03
C ALA A 302 9.10 4.79 -9.36
N LEU A 303 8.92 5.70 -8.40
CA LEU A 303 10.05 6.31 -7.70
C LEU A 303 10.83 5.28 -6.87
N ARG A 304 10.14 4.37 -6.17
CA ARG A 304 10.78 3.31 -5.39
C ARG A 304 11.69 2.43 -6.25
N GLY A 305 11.22 2.01 -7.43
CA GLY A 305 12.00 1.23 -8.38
C GLY A 305 13.24 1.96 -8.87
N THR A 306 13.11 3.25 -9.22
CA THR A 306 14.27 4.07 -9.62
C THR A 306 15.27 4.25 -8.48
N VAL A 307 14.80 4.53 -7.25
CA VAL A 307 15.65 4.66 -6.06
C VAL A 307 16.41 3.36 -5.78
N ALA A 308 15.76 2.20 -5.91
CA ALA A 308 16.41 0.91 -5.73
C ALA A 308 17.57 0.70 -6.73
N ARG A 309 17.36 1.02 -8.01
CA ARG A 309 18.41 0.96 -9.05
C ARG A 309 19.58 1.91 -8.77
N VAL A 310 19.29 3.14 -8.37
CA VAL A 310 20.32 4.11 -8.00
C VAL A 310 21.13 3.61 -6.79
N ARG A 311 20.47 3.03 -5.78
CA ARG A 311 21.14 2.45 -4.61
C ARG A 311 22.03 1.26 -4.96
N SER A 312 21.70 0.51 -6.02
CA SER A 312 22.56 -0.57 -6.54
C SER A 312 23.68 -0.08 -7.46
N GLY A 313 23.82 1.24 -7.66
CA GLY A 313 24.86 1.86 -8.49
C GLY A 313 24.48 2.03 -9.97
N ASP A 314 23.25 1.72 -10.35
CA ASP A 314 22.73 1.94 -11.70
C ASP A 314 22.23 3.39 -11.83
N TRP A 315 23.16 4.30 -12.11
CA TRP A 315 22.90 5.72 -12.31
C TRP A 315 22.19 6.04 -13.63
N ASP A 316 22.26 5.12 -14.62
CA ASP A 316 21.54 5.28 -15.89
C ASP A 316 20.01 5.20 -15.68
N ALA A 317 19.55 4.66 -14.54
CA ALA A 317 18.16 4.71 -14.11
C ALA A 317 17.56 6.12 -14.01
N LEU A 318 18.40 7.15 -13.87
CA LEU A 318 17.97 8.55 -13.82
C LEU A 318 17.75 9.17 -15.21
N ARG A 319 18.14 8.48 -16.29
CA ARG A 319 17.98 8.96 -17.66
C ARG A 319 16.66 8.45 -18.23
N PRO A 320 15.87 9.30 -18.91
CA PRO A 320 14.68 8.83 -19.61
C PRO A 320 15.09 7.78 -20.65
N PRO A 321 14.27 6.73 -20.88
CA PRO A 321 14.55 5.76 -21.94
C PRO A 321 14.66 6.51 -23.27
N THR A 322 15.78 6.35 -23.97
CA THR A 322 15.95 6.91 -25.30
C THR A 322 14.89 6.27 -26.20
N ALA A 323 14.00 7.06 -26.78
CA ALA A 323 13.07 6.59 -27.80
C ALA A 323 13.89 5.97 -28.95
N GLY A 324 13.79 4.66 -29.12
CA GLY A 324 14.35 3.91 -30.25
C GLY A 324 13.40 3.90 -31.43
#